data_AF-A0A4Y8L0F2-F1
#
_entry.id   AF-A0A4Y8L0F2-F1
#
_cell.length_a   1.000
_cell.length_b   1.000
_cell.length_c   1.000
_cell.angle_alpha   90.00
_cell.angle_beta   90.00
_cell.angle_gamma   90.00
#
_symmetry.space_group_name_H-M   'P 1'
#
loop_
_entity.id
_entity.type
_entity.pdbx_description
1 polymer ?
#
loop_
_entity_poly.entity_id
_entity_poly.type
_entity_poly.pdbx_seq_one_letter_code
_entity_poly.pdbx_strand_id
1 'polypeptide(L)'
;MNKNNLFQLMLNPFNKIAGAKALFIGLALLILTIIIAQLQHIVFIGVISVKLMHQPLYNAFLLALTGFILFSLLLFIIGTLLSKSSIRAIDVVGTLCLSKAPLIFIALICSIPVVMDGTIVVTSSLLPSANVVMPYTHNYIYFGIFIITILISIIWMLILSYNAFSVSCNIKGAKAVSGFIAAVILTEIISYIIISLLISPEQFIPKDELPSSDKTELRSNIDYSQLNAISLEAAQALKEGKYEMTYKYFDSAMKKALPISEIEQTMTQIESQFGKLQSIGTDIKNSQSGNYRFVYIPCLFEKQKAYIQFTFNNENQISGFFIKP
;
A
#
# COMPACT_ATOMS: atom_id res chain seq x y z
N MET A 1 -17.66 -20.26 30.96
CA MET A 1 -17.93 -20.67 29.57
C MET A 1 -16.89 -21.71 29.19
N ASN A 2 -17.28 -22.94 28.82
CA ASN A 2 -16.32 -24.02 28.54
C ASN A 2 -15.41 -23.65 27.34
N LYS A 3 -14.10 -23.93 27.35
CA LYS A 3 -13.15 -23.49 26.30
C LYS A 3 -13.61 -23.87 24.87
N ASN A 4 -14.26 -25.03 24.73
CA ASN A 4 -14.84 -25.50 23.47
C ASN A 4 -15.95 -24.59 22.92
N ASN A 5 -16.70 -23.91 23.79
CA ASN A 5 -17.78 -23.00 23.37
C ASN A 5 -17.26 -21.64 22.88
N LEU A 6 -16.09 -21.18 23.38
CA LEU A 6 -15.49 -19.92 22.92
C LEU A 6 -14.88 -20.08 21.53
N PHE A 7 -14.13 -21.16 21.31
CA PHE A 7 -13.53 -21.45 20.01
C PHE A 7 -14.59 -21.63 18.92
N GLN A 8 -15.69 -22.34 19.22
CA GLN A 8 -16.83 -22.44 18.31
C GLN A 8 -17.48 -21.10 18.00
N LEU A 9 -17.56 -20.19 18.99
CA LEU A 9 -18.10 -18.84 18.77
C LEU A 9 -17.18 -18.00 17.88
N MET A 10 -15.86 -18.15 18.01
CA MET A 10 -14.88 -17.45 17.16
C MET A 10 -14.93 -17.89 15.70
N LEU A 11 -15.32 -19.15 15.43
CA LEU A 11 -15.42 -19.68 14.07
C LEU A 11 -16.83 -19.57 13.48
N ASN A 12 -17.87 -19.61 14.32
CA ASN A 12 -19.25 -19.52 13.86
C ASN A 12 -20.17 -18.85 14.91
N PRO A 13 -20.13 -17.51 15.02
CA PRO A 13 -21.00 -16.75 15.93
C PRO A 13 -22.45 -16.69 15.44
N PHE A 14 -22.73 -17.06 14.19
CA PHE A 14 -24.00 -16.82 13.51
C PHE A 14 -25.15 -17.72 13.96
N ASN A 15 -24.82 -18.80 14.67
CA ASN A 15 -25.81 -19.58 15.41
C ASN A 15 -26.46 -18.81 16.57
N LYS A 16 -25.84 -17.70 17.01
CA LYS A 16 -26.32 -16.88 18.13
C LYS A 16 -26.59 -15.43 17.73
N ILE A 17 -25.83 -14.87 16.80
CA ILE A 17 -25.90 -13.47 16.39
C ILE A 17 -26.16 -13.39 14.88
N ALA A 18 -27.36 -12.99 14.49
CA ALA A 18 -27.78 -12.88 13.10
C ALA A 18 -28.69 -11.65 12.87
N GLY A 19 -29.03 -11.41 11.61
CA GLY A 19 -29.94 -10.33 11.20
C GLY A 19 -29.43 -8.94 11.59
N ALA A 20 -30.35 -8.07 12.02
CA ALA A 20 -30.04 -6.69 12.37
C ALA A 20 -29.01 -6.56 13.50
N LYS A 21 -29.03 -7.48 14.49
CA LYS A 21 -28.03 -7.47 15.58
C LYS A 21 -26.61 -7.67 15.05
N ALA A 22 -26.44 -8.64 14.14
CA ALA A 22 -25.15 -8.86 13.49
C ALA A 22 -24.74 -7.67 12.62
N LEU A 23 -25.70 -7.06 11.91
CA LEU A 23 -25.45 -5.88 11.08
C LEU A 23 -24.91 -4.70 11.89
N PHE A 24 -25.54 -4.33 13.00
CA PHE A 24 -25.10 -3.18 13.81
C PHE A 24 -23.72 -3.39 14.41
N ILE A 25 -23.45 -4.57 14.98
CA ILE A 25 -22.14 -4.90 15.56
C ILE A 25 -21.08 -4.93 14.45
N GLY A 26 -21.39 -5.57 13.32
CA GLY A 26 -20.51 -5.66 12.16
C GLY A 26 -20.17 -4.30 11.58
N LEU A 27 -21.17 -3.41 11.41
CA LEU A 27 -20.96 -2.05 10.91
C LEU A 27 -20.10 -1.23 11.86
N ALA A 28 -20.34 -1.28 13.16
CA ALA A 28 -19.52 -0.57 14.14
C ALA A 28 -18.05 -1.01 14.07
N LEU A 29 -17.79 -2.32 14.00
CA LEU A 29 -16.44 -2.86 13.87
C LEU A 29 -15.81 -2.54 12.51
N LEU A 30 -16.57 -2.59 11.43
CA LEU A 30 -16.10 -2.28 10.09
C LEU A 30 -15.73 -0.79 9.98
N ILE A 31 -16.56 0.11 10.50
CA ILE A 31 -16.30 1.55 10.55
C ILE A 31 -15.02 1.82 11.34
N LEU A 32 -14.90 1.24 12.53
CA LEU A 32 -13.69 1.38 13.35
C LEU A 32 -12.45 0.86 12.62
N THR A 33 -12.56 -0.29 11.96
CA THR A 33 -11.48 -0.90 11.17
C THR A 33 -11.03 0.02 10.04
N ILE A 34 -11.96 0.62 9.30
CA ILE A 34 -11.65 1.55 8.20
C ILE A 34 -10.97 2.81 8.74
N ILE A 35 -11.48 3.39 9.83
CA ILE A 35 -10.89 4.59 10.44
C ILE A 35 -9.43 4.33 10.86
N ILE A 36 -9.17 3.23 11.58
CA ILE A 36 -7.82 2.88 12.04
C ILE A 36 -6.90 2.62 10.84
N ALA A 37 -7.36 1.86 9.84
CA ALA A 37 -6.58 1.57 8.64
C ALA A 37 -6.21 2.83 7.85
N GLN A 38 -7.10 3.82 7.81
CA GLN A 38 -6.88 5.07 7.09
C GLN A 38 -5.83 5.98 7.74
N LEU A 39 -5.58 5.84 9.04
CA LEU A 39 -4.44 6.51 9.69
C LEU A 39 -3.09 6.09 9.08
N GLN A 40 -3.06 4.95 8.38
CA GLN A 40 -1.87 4.35 7.78
C GLN A 40 -1.99 4.19 6.26
N HIS A 41 -2.93 4.90 5.64
CA HIS A 41 -3.22 4.81 4.20
C HIS A 41 -3.50 3.38 3.70
N ILE A 42 -4.15 2.57 4.52
CA ILE A 42 -4.62 1.24 4.10
C ILE A 42 -6.08 1.32 3.68
N VAL A 43 -6.37 0.74 2.53
CA VAL A 43 -7.71 0.62 1.98
C VAL A 43 -8.06 -0.84 1.75
N PHE A 44 -9.27 -1.24 2.18
CA PHE A 44 -9.86 -2.53 1.87
C PHE A 44 -10.68 -2.44 0.60
N ILE A 45 -10.42 -3.35 -0.34
CA ILE A 45 -11.04 -3.40 -1.66
C ILE A 45 -11.57 -4.82 -1.88
N GLY A 46 -12.75 -4.94 -2.50
CA GLY A 46 -13.34 -6.25 -2.79
C GLY A 46 -13.62 -7.07 -1.52
N VAL A 47 -13.20 -8.33 -1.53
CA VAL A 47 -13.37 -9.28 -0.41
C VAL A 47 -12.07 -9.46 0.36
N ILE A 48 -10.97 -9.75 -0.35
CA ILE A 48 -9.68 -10.14 0.22
C ILE A 48 -8.58 -9.09 -0.04
N SER A 49 -8.79 -8.16 -0.97
CA SER A 49 -7.75 -7.23 -1.40
C SER A 49 -7.50 -6.13 -0.36
N VAL A 50 -6.25 -6.02 0.08
CA VAL A 50 -5.76 -4.94 0.97
C VAL A 50 -4.70 -4.15 0.21
N LYS A 51 -4.82 -2.83 0.16
CA LYS A 51 -3.88 -1.97 -0.56
C LYS A 51 -3.34 -0.86 0.34
N LEU A 52 -2.05 -0.57 0.22
CA LEU A 52 -1.45 0.67 0.70
C LEU A 52 -1.71 1.72 -0.38
N MET A 53 -2.67 2.61 -0.13
CA MET A 53 -3.13 3.62 -1.07
C MET A 53 -3.60 4.85 -0.30
N HIS A 54 -3.01 6.00 -0.63
CA HIS A 54 -3.47 7.27 -0.07
C HIS A 54 -4.82 7.64 -0.68
N GLN A 55 -5.87 7.68 0.15
CA GLN A 55 -7.21 8.07 -0.23
C GLN A 55 -7.80 8.93 0.89
N PRO A 56 -8.68 9.90 0.57
CA PRO A 56 -9.46 10.56 1.61
C PRO A 56 -10.40 9.55 2.27
N LEU A 57 -10.71 9.77 3.55
CA LEU A 57 -11.50 8.83 4.38
C LEU A 57 -12.82 8.43 3.71
N TYR A 58 -13.51 9.36 3.03
CA TYR A 58 -14.76 9.06 2.33
C TYR A 58 -14.57 8.06 1.17
N ASN A 59 -13.48 8.13 0.41
CA ASN A 59 -13.18 7.18 -0.66
C ASN A 59 -12.88 5.79 -0.08
N ALA A 60 -12.16 5.73 1.04
CA ALA A 60 -11.88 4.46 1.70
C ALA A 60 -13.16 3.76 2.18
N PHE A 61 -14.13 4.53 2.71
CA PHE A 61 -15.46 4.02 3.02
C PHE A 61 -16.19 3.53 1.77
N LEU A 62 -16.22 4.32 0.69
CA LEU A 62 -16.88 3.94 -0.56
C LEU A 62 -16.32 2.64 -1.11
N LEU A 63 -14.99 2.49 -1.17
CA LEU A 63 -14.33 1.30 -1.69
C LEU A 63 -14.64 0.04 -0.86
N ALA A 64 -14.56 0.16 0.47
CA ALA A 64 -14.86 -0.94 1.38
C ALA A 64 -16.35 -1.33 1.32
N LEU A 65 -17.24 -0.35 1.25
CA LEU A 65 -18.69 -0.58 1.16
C LEU A 65 -19.10 -1.14 -0.20
N THR A 66 -18.51 -0.69 -1.30
CA THR A 66 -18.76 -1.26 -2.63
C THR A 66 -18.43 -2.74 -2.66
N GLY A 67 -17.25 -3.13 -2.17
CA GLY A 67 -16.87 -4.55 -2.09
C GLY A 67 -17.81 -5.35 -1.18
N PHE A 68 -18.18 -4.79 -0.02
CA PHE A 68 -19.11 -5.43 0.91
C PHE A 68 -20.52 -5.62 0.32
N ILE A 69 -21.10 -4.58 -0.28
CA ILE A 69 -22.45 -4.61 -0.86
C ILE A 69 -22.48 -5.59 -2.02
N LEU A 70 -21.48 -5.56 -2.89
CA LEU A 70 -21.37 -6.46 -4.03
C LEU A 70 -21.24 -7.93 -3.58
N PHE A 71 -20.40 -8.20 -2.57
CA PHE A 71 -20.26 -9.55 -2.03
C PHE A 71 -21.57 -10.04 -1.40
N SER A 72 -22.24 -9.17 -0.64
CA SER A 72 -23.54 -9.46 -0.03
C SER A 72 -24.59 -9.79 -1.09
N LEU A 73 -24.63 -9.00 -2.17
CA LEU A 73 -25.57 -9.18 -3.28
C LEU A 73 -25.32 -10.50 -4.02
N LEU A 74 -24.07 -10.81 -4.37
CA LEU A 74 -23.72 -12.04 -5.06
C LEU A 74 -24.01 -13.28 -4.20
N LEU A 75 -23.68 -13.23 -2.90
CA LEU A 75 -24.04 -14.31 -1.98
C LEU A 75 -25.56 -14.44 -1.80
N PHE A 76 -26.31 -13.33 -1.78
CA PHE A 76 -27.77 -13.38 -1.74
C PHE A 76 -28.33 -14.04 -2.99
N ILE A 77 -27.88 -13.65 -4.19
CA ILE A 77 -28.32 -14.24 -5.47
C ILE A 77 -27.96 -15.74 -5.53
N ILE A 78 -26.72 -16.11 -5.23
CA ILE A 78 -26.30 -17.51 -5.25
C ILE A 78 -27.06 -18.30 -4.17
N GLY A 79 -27.27 -17.71 -3.00
CA GLY A 79 -28.08 -18.28 -1.94
C GLY A 79 -29.49 -18.59 -2.42
N THR A 80 -30.18 -17.65 -3.06
CA THR A 80 -31.56 -17.85 -3.53
C THR A 80 -31.65 -18.88 -4.65
N LEU A 81 -30.63 -18.98 -5.51
CA LEU A 81 -30.56 -20.00 -6.55
C LEU A 81 -30.33 -21.41 -6.01
N LEU A 82 -29.54 -21.55 -4.94
CA LEU A 82 -29.12 -22.86 -4.41
C LEU A 82 -29.96 -23.35 -3.23
N SER A 83 -30.61 -22.44 -2.51
CA SER A 83 -31.37 -22.77 -1.30
C SER A 83 -32.75 -23.33 -1.64
N LYS A 84 -33.23 -24.21 -0.75
CA LYS A 84 -34.60 -24.71 -0.76
C LYS A 84 -35.53 -23.95 0.18
N SER A 85 -34.99 -23.00 0.96
CA SER A 85 -35.73 -22.22 1.95
C SER A 85 -35.83 -20.75 1.55
N SER A 86 -36.75 -20.02 2.18
CA SER A 86 -36.80 -18.56 2.06
C SER A 86 -35.59 -17.92 2.76
N ILE A 87 -34.92 -17.00 2.07
CA ILE A 87 -33.74 -16.30 2.56
C ILE A 87 -34.12 -14.87 2.90
N ARG A 88 -33.77 -14.41 4.09
CA ARG A 88 -33.93 -13.02 4.50
C ARG A 88 -32.65 -12.26 4.18
N ALA A 89 -32.74 -11.23 3.35
CA ALA A 89 -31.57 -10.41 2.96
C ALA A 89 -30.82 -9.86 4.19
N ILE A 90 -31.55 -9.44 5.23
CA ILE A 90 -30.95 -8.91 6.46
C ILE A 90 -30.08 -9.94 7.21
N ASP A 91 -30.41 -11.23 7.11
CA ASP A 91 -29.59 -12.28 7.73
C ASP A 91 -28.28 -12.45 6.99
N VAL A 92 -28.32 -12.48 5.65
CA VAL A 92 -27.12 -12.57 4.81
C VAL A 92 -26.24 -11.33 4.99
N VAL A 93 -26.79 -10.13 4.79
CA VAL A 93 -26.04 -8.87 4.90
C VAL A 93 -25.51 -8.67 6.31
N GLY A 94 -26.32 -8.94 7.35
CA GLY A 94 -25.93 -8.72 8.74
C GLY A 94 -24.84 -9.67 9.22
N THR A 95 -24.98 -10.97 8.97
CA THR A 95 -23.95 -11.96 9.36
C THR A 95 -22.67 -11.77 8.55
N LEU A 96 -22.78 -11.43 7.27
CA LEU A 96 -21.62 -11.13 6.44
C LEU A 96 -20.89 -9.87 6.90
N CYS A 97 -21.60 -8.83 7.32
CA CYS A 97 -20.98 -7.62 7.88
C CYS A 97 -20.14 -7.97 9.11
N LEU A 98 -20.71 -8.74 10.06
CA LEU A 98 -20.00 -9.18 11.26
C LEU A 98 -18.82 -10.11 10.94
N SER A 99 -18.90 -10.90 9.86
CA SER A 99 -17.80 -11.78 9.44
C SER A 99 -16.51 -11.04 9.10
N LYS A 100 -16.58 -9.74 8.79
CA LYS A 100 -15.41 -8.88 8.52
C LYS A 100 -14.66 -8.44 9.78
N ALA A 101 -15.15 -8.76 10.99
CA ALA A 101 -14.50 -8.37 12.25
C ALA A 101 -12.99 -8.70 12.33
N PRO A 102 -12.47 -9.84 11.83
CA PRO A 102 -11.03 -10.14 11.88
C PRO A 102 -10.14 -9.15 11.10
N LEU A 103 -10.70 -8.33 10.20
CA LEU A 103 -9.93 -7.32 9.47
C LEU A 103 -9.37 -6.22 10.40
N ILE A 104 -9.93 -6.04 11.60
CA ILE A 104 -9.42 -5.08 12.57
C ILE A 104 -7.97 -5.37 12.97
N PHE A 105 -7.54 -6.64 12.98
CA PHE A 105 -6.16 -7.01 13.29
C PHE A 105 -5.18 -6.50 12.24
N ILE A 106 -5.59 -6.42 10.97
CA ILE A 106 -4.78 -5.81 9.91
C ILE A 106 -4.63 -4.31 10.20
N ALA A 107 -5.73 -3.62 10.52
CA ALA A 107 -5.67 -2.18 10.85
C ALA A 107 -4.78 -1.90 12.08
N LEU A 108 -4.90 -2.73 13.12
CA LEU A 108 -4.13 -2.59 14.36
C LEU A 108 -2.64 -2.88 14.17
N ILE A 109 -2.27 -3.97 13.49
CA ILE A 109 -0.85 -4.30 13.29
C ILE A 109 -0.15 -3.22 12.45
N CYS A 110 -0.86 -2.66 11.47
CA CYS A 110 -0.36 -1.62 10.61
C CYS A 110 -0.25 -0.26 11.31
N SER A 111 -0.96 -0.08 12.42
CA SER A 111 -0.85 1.13 13.25
C SER A 111 0.46 1.17 14.05
N ILE A 112 1.24 0.09 14.06
CA ILE A 112 2.57 0.05 14.67
C ILE A 112 3.57 0.62 13.67
N PRO A 113 4.21 1.79 13.95
CA PRO A 113 5.05 2.48 12.97
C PRO A 113 6.18 1.62 12.40
N VAL A 114 6.89 0.88 13.26
CA VAL A 114 7.99 0.00 12.81
C VAL A 114 7.52 -1.12 11.85
N VAL A 115 6.27 -1.58 11.98
CA VAL A 115 5.70 -2.59 11.07
C VAL A 115 5.37 -1.97 9.72
N MET A 116 4.75 -0.79 9.73
CA MET A 116 4.40 -0.06 8.52
C MET A 116 5.65 0.40 7.75
N ASP A 117 6.61 1.03 8.44
CA ASP A 117 7.86 1.51 7.86
C ASP A 117 8.64 0.36 7.22
N GLY A 118 8.80 -0.76 7.94
CA GLY A 118 9.45 -1.96 7.41
C GLY A 118 8.73 -2.52 6.17
N THR A 119 7.41 -2.48 6.16
CA THR A 119 6.57 -2.90 5.02
C THR A 119 6.75 -1.98 3.81
N ILE A 120 6.77 -0.66 4.01
CA ILE A 120 6.98 0.32 2.94
C ILE A 120 8.39 0.18 2.35
N VAL A 121 9.41 0.01 3.19
CA VAL A 121 10.80 -0.17 2.73
C VAL A 121 10.96 -1.44 1.90
N VAL A 122 10.41 -2.58 2.36
CA VAL A 122 10.50 -3.83 1.60
C VAL A 122 9.69 -3.75 0.30
N THR A 123 8.45 -3.25 0.35
CA THR A 123 7.60 -3.19 -0.86
C THR A 123 8.13 -2.22 -1.91
N SER A 124 8.68 -1.07 -1.50
CA SER A 124 9.37 -0.14 -2.42
C SER A 124 10.61 -0.77 -3.05
N SER A 125 11.40 -1.54 -2.30
CA SER A 125 12.58 -2.24 -2.87
C SER A 125 12.25 -3.28 -3.96
N LEU A 126 11.00 -3.76 -4.01
CA LEU A 126 10.54 -4.72 -5.03
C LEU A 126 10.05 -4.04 -6.32
N LEU A 127 9.86 -2.72 -6.31
CA LEU A 127 9.40 -1.97 -7.48
C LEU A 127 10.61 -1.54 -8.34
N PRO A 128 10.60 -1.80 -9.66
CA PRO A 128 11.73 -1.47 -10.56
C PRO A 128 12.12 0.01 -10.61
N SER A 129 11.30 0.91 -10.06
CA SER A 129 11.40 2.36 -10.23
C SER A 129 11.47 3.15 -8.91
N ALA A 130 11.42 2.49 -7.75
CA ALA A 130 11.43 3.18 -6.46
C ALA A 130 12.86 3.48 -6.01
N ASN A 131 13.05 4.56 -5.24
CA ASN A 131 14.32 4.86 -4.58
C ASN A 131 14.64 3.69 -3.65
N VAL A 132 15.55 2.80 -4.04
CA VAL A 132 15.81 1.58 -3.30
C VAL A 132 16.57 1.94 -2.03
N VAL A 133 15.83 2.22 -0.96
CA VAL A 133 16.36 2.10 0.40
C VAL A 133 16.58 0.60 0.61
N MET A 134 17.85 0.19 0.66
CA MET A 134 18.20 -1.21 0.87
C MET A 134 17.61 -1.70 2.20
N PRO A 135 16.68 -2.68 2.19
CA PRO A 135 16.06 -3.11 3.43
C PRO A 135 17.08 -3.83 4.32
N TYR A 136 17.11 -3.48 5.61
CA TYR A 136 17.84 -4.24 6.61
C TYR A 136 17.08 -5.51 7.02
N THR A 137 17.76 -6.44 7.69
CA THR A 137 17.16 -7.69 8.19
C THR A 137 15.88 -7.48 8.99
N HIS A 138 15.82 -6.42 9.83
CA HIS A 138 14.64 -6.13 10.63
C HIS A 138 13.42 -5.72 9.78
N ASN A 139 13.62 -5.06 8.63
CA ASN A 139 12.53 -4.69 7.73
C ASN A 139 11.82 -5.93 7.17
N TYR A 140 12.58 -6.97 6.81
CA TYR A 140 12.00 -8.25 6.38
C TYR A 140 11.23 -8.97 7.49
N ILE A 141 11.70 -8.87 8.75
CA ILE A 141 10.98 -9.43 9.90
C ILE A 141 9.63 -8.71 10.08
N TYR A 142 9.63 -7.38 10.05
CA TYR A 142 8.42 -6.56 10.17
C TYR A 142 7.45 -6.81 9.01
N PHE A 143 7.94 -6.87 7.78
CA PHE A 143 7.14 -7.24 6.61
C PHE A 143 6.57 -8.66 6.74
N GLY A 144 7.34 -9.61 7.27
CA GLY A 144 6.86 -10.97 7.55
C GLY A 144 5.70 -10.99 8.55
N ILE A 145 5.81 -10.22 9.64
CA ILE A 145 4.73 -10.07 10.64
C ILE A 145 3.47 -9.49 9.99
N PHE A 146 3.61 -8.48 9.14
CA PHE A 146 2.51 -7.88 8.39
C PHE A 146 1.82 -8.91 7.48
N ILE A 147 2.56 -9.65 6.65
CA ILE A 147 2.01 -10.66 5.75
C ILE A 147 1.31 -11.79 6.51
N ILE A 148 1.92 -12.32 7.57
CA ILE A 148 1.33 -13.39 8.39
C ILE A 148 0.01 -12.91 9.01
N THR A 149 -0.03 -11.67 9.52
CA THR A 149 -1.24 -11.10 10.12
C THR A 149 -2.35 -10.98 9.09
N ILE A 150 -2.05 -10.46 7.89
CA ILE A 150 -3.01 -10.39 6.78
C ILE A 150 -3.57 -11.77 6.45
N LEU A 151 -2.70 -12.78 6.29
CA LEU A 151 -3.12 -14.14 5.93
C LEU A 151 -4.06 -14.73 6.99
N ILE A 152 -3.69 -14.65 8.27
CA ILE A 152 -4.51 -15.18 9.37
C ILE A 152 -5.87 -14.46 9.43
N SER A 153 -5.87 -13.13 9.33
CA SER A 153 -7.10 -12.33 9.35
C SER A 153 -8.01 -12.63 8.16
N ILE A 154 -7.47 -12.75 6.95
CA ILE A 154 -8.25 -13.06 5.75
C ILE A 154 -8.82 -14.47 5.83
N ILE A 155 -8.00 -15.47 6.20
CA ILE A 155 -8.48 -16.86 6.36
C ILE A 155 -9.60 -16.92 7.38
N TRP A 156 -9.44 -16.26 8.53
CA TRP A 156 -10.47 -16.22 9.56
C TRP A 156 -11.74 -15.52 9.06
N MET A 157 -11.62 -14.37 8.40
CA MET A 157 -12.74 -13.65 7.80
C MET A 157 -13.46 -14.50 6.75
N LEU A 158 -12.75 -15.25 5.89
CA LEU A 158 -13.35 -16.15 4.91
C LEU A 158 -14.08 -17.34 5.56
N ILE A 159 -13.53 -17.93 6.63
CA ILE A 159 -14.22 -18.97 7.40
C ILE A 159 -15.53 -18.43 7.97
N LEU A 160 -15.51 -17.21 8.53
CA LEU A 160 -16.71 -16.56 9.04
C LEU A 160 -17.68 -16.23 7.91
N SER A 161 -17.24 -15.67 6.79
CA SER A 161 -18.11 -15.33 5.66
C SER A 161 -18.75 -16.59 5.06
N TYR A 162 -18.03 -17.71 4.97
CA TYR A 162 -18.59 -18.99 4.55
C TYR A 162 -19.66 -19.49 5.53
N ASN A 163 -19.38 -19.43 6.84
CA ASN A 163 -20.33 -19.86 7.86
C ASN A 163 -21.57 -18.96 7.88
N ALA A 164 -21.41 -17.64 7.71
CA ALA A 164 -22.50 -16.68 7.55
C ALA A 164 -23.38 -17.07 6.36
N PHE A 165 -22.79 -17.29 5.19
CA PHE A 165 -23.49 -17.73 3.99
C PHE A 165 -24.22 -19.07 4.18
N SER A 166 -23.54 -20.09 4.70
CA SER A 166 -24.10 -21.43 4.90
C SER A 166 -25.28 -21.40 5.88
N VAL A 167 -25.16 -20.66 6.99
CA VAL A 167 -26.20 -20.54 8.00
C VAL A 167 -27.38 -19.70 7.49
N SER A 168 -27.14 -18.52 6.93
CA SER A 168 -28.20 -17.62 6.46
C SER A 168 -28.97 -18.14 5.24
N CYS A 169 -28.31 -18.90 4.38
CA CYS A 169 -28.94 -19.48 3.19
C CYS A 169 -29.39 -20.94 3.41
N ASN A 170 -29.10 -21.54 4.57
CA ASN A 170 -29.40 -22.94 4.90
C ASN A 170 -28.93 -23.94 3.82
N ILE A 171 -27.67 -23.80 3.39
CA ILE A 171 -27.04 -24.61 2.34
C ILE A 171 -25.76 -25.27 2.88
N LYS A 172 -25.48 -26.50 2.45
CA LYS A 172 -24.36 -27.31 2.93
C LYS A 172 -23.69 -28.12 1.81
N GLY A 173 -22.51 -28.65 2.11
CA GLY A 173 -21.76 -29.53 1.22
C GLY A 173 -21.18 -28.81 0.01
N ALA A 174 -20.91 -29.56 -1.06
CA ALA A 174 -20.21 -29.06 -2.24
C ALA A 174 -20.89 -27.82 -2.88
N LYS A 175 -22.22 -27.77 -2.90
CA LYS A 175 -22.98 -26.63 -3.45
C LYS A 175 -22.71 -25.32 -2.71
N ALA A 176 -22.63 -25.38 -1.37
CA ALA A 176 -22.32 -24.21 -0.56
C ALA A 176 -20.88 -23.75 -0.78
N VAL A 177 -19.94 -24.68 -0.82
CA VAL A 177 -18.51 -24.38 -1.07
C VAL A 177 -18.32 -23.76 -2.46
N SER A 178 -18.86 -24.37 -3.51
CA SER A 178 -18.74 -23.87 -4.88
C SER A 178 -19.42 -22.51 -5.05
N GLY A 179 -20.61 -22.33 -4.48
CA GLY A 179 -21.33 -21.05 -4.52
C GLY A 179 -20.57 -19.93 -3.81
N PHE A 180 -19.98 -20.22 -2.65
CA PHE A 180 -19.17 -19.25 -1.92
C PHE A 180 -17.90 -18.85 -2.69
N ILE A 181 -17.16 -19.83 -3.21
CA ILE A 181 -15.94 -19.57 -4.01
C ILE A 181 -16.29 -18.73 -5.25
N ALA A 182 -17.37 -19.08 -5.96
CA ALA A 182 -17.84 -18.32 -7.10
C ALA A 182 -18.16 -16.86 -6.73
N ALA A 183 -18.85 -16.64 -5.60
CA ALA A 183 -19.17 -15.30 -5.12
C ALA A 183 -17.91 -14.48 -4.81
N VAL A 184 -16.90 -15.07 -4.15
CA VAL A 184 -15.62 -14.40 -3.84
C VAL A 184 -14.91 -13.99 -5.13
N ILE A 185 -14.75 -14.92 -6.07
CA ILE A 185 -14.06 -14.67 -7.35
C ILE A 185 -14.79 -13.59 -8.16
N LEU A 186 -16.11 -13.72 -8.32
CA LEU A 186 -16.92 -12.74 -9.05
C LEU A 186 -16.85 -11.36 -8.40
N THR A 187 -16.87 -11.30 -7.07
CA THR A 187 -16.75 -10.03 -6.35
C THR A 187 -15.39 -9.40 -6.59
N GLU A 188 -14.28 -10.14 -6.53
CA GLU A 188 -12.95 -9.59 -6.81
C GLU A 188 -12.85 -9.04 -8.24
N ILE A 189 -13.32 -9.80 -9.24
CA ILE A 189 -13.29 -9.38 -10.65
C ILE A 189 -14.11 -8.11 -10.86
N ILE A 190 -15.37 -8.12 -10.41
CA ILE A 190 -16.28 -6.99 -10.62
C ILE A 190 -15.81 -5.77 -9.81
N SER A 191 -15.32 -5.96 -8.57
CA SER A 191 -14.77 -4.85 -7.77
C SER A 191 -13.57 -4.24 -8.46
N TYR A 192 -12.66 -5.04 -9.03
CA TYR A 192 -11.52 -4.52 -9.76
C TYR A 192 -11.96 -3.66 -10.97
N ILE A 193 -12.94 -4.13 -11.74
CA ILE A 193 -13.50 -3.38 -12.88
C ILE A 193 -14.10 -2.06 -12.41
N ILE A 194 -14.96 -2.10 -11.39
CA ILE A 194 -15.63 -0.91 -10.84
C ILE A 194 -14.60 0.12 -10.36
N ILE A 195 -13.57 -0.32 -9.65
CA ILE A 195 -12.56 0.58 -9.09
C ILE A 195 -11.67 1.14 -10.21
N SER A 196 -11.34 0.35 -11.23
CA SER A 196 -10.60 0.86 -12.40
C SER A 196 -11.36 1.95 -13.17
N LEU A 197 -12.69 1.99 -13.06
CA LEU A 197 -13.54 3.02 -13.66
C LEU A 197 -13.72 4.25 -12.74
N LEU A 198 -13.72 4.04 -11.41
CA LEU A 198 -13.92 5.10 -10.41
C LEU A 198 -12.64 5.86 -10.07
N ILE A 199 -11.49 5.20 -10.16
CA ILE A 199 -10.19 5.74 -9.75
C ILE A 199 -9.28 5.82 -10.98
N SER A 200 -8.90 7.04 -11.36
CA SER A 200 -7.89 7.25 -12.40
C SER A 200 -6.59 6.51 -12.05
N PRO A 201 -5.89 5.87 -13.02
CA PRO A 201 -4.67 5.09 -12.78
C PRO A 201 -3.57 5.85 -12.01
N GLU A 202 -3.58 7.19 -12.06
CA GLU A 202 -2.70 8.10 -11.32
C GLU A 202 -2.79 8.02 -9.78
N GLN A 203 -3.82 7.38 -9.22
CA GLN A 203 -3.98 7.21 -7.76
C GLN A 203 -3.64 5.80 -7.23
N PHE A 204 -3.29 4.86 -8.12
CA PHE A 204 -2.82 3.51 -7.75
C PHE A 204 -1.31 3.44 -7.50
N ILE A 205 -0.59 4.48 -7.90
CA ILE A 205 0.80 4.73 -7.54
C ILE A 205 0.73 5.54 -6.23
N PRO A 206 1.60 5.33 -5.23
CA PRO A 206 1.86 6.38 -4.27
C PRO A 206 2.13 7.62 -5.12
N LYS A 207 1.27 8.64 -5.04
CA LYS A 207 1.75 9.97 -5.35
C LYS A 207 2.83 10.18 -4.30
N ASP A 208 4.07 9.79 -4.63
CA ASP A 208 5.22 10.58 -4.28
C ASP A 208 4.73 12.01 -4.46
N GLU A 209 4.84 12.79 -3.40
CA GLU A 209 4.59 14.21 -3.40
C GLU A 209 5.30 14.85 -4.61
N LEU A 210 4.67 14.83 -5.78
CA LEU A 210 4.77 15.90 -6.74
C LEU A 210 3.68 16.86 -6.30
N PRO A 211 4.05 18.01 -5.73
CA PRO A 211 3.11 19.09 -5.55
C PRO A 211 2.61 19.44 -6.94
N SER A 212 1.33 19.15 -7.19
CA SER A 212 0.56 19.91 -8.14
C SER A 212 0.71 21.38 -7.77
N SER A 213 1.09 22.19 -8.75
CA SER A 213 0.99 23.64 -8.70
C SER A 213 -0.33 24.05 -8.04
N ASP A 214 -0.25 24.92 -7.05
CA ASP A 214 -1.31 25.43 -6.18
C ASP A 214 -1.85 24.45 -5.12
N LYS A 215 -1.29 24.57 -3.91
CA LYS A 215 -1.93 25.35 -2.83
C LYS A 215 -0.96 25.53 -1.66
N THR A 216 -0.84 26.80 -1.28
CA THR A 216 -0.20 27.34 -0.08
C THR A 216 -0.59 26.55 1.18
N GLU A 217 0.38 25.95 1.88
CA GLU A 217 0.54 26.05 3.35
C GLU A 217 1.74 25.23 3.90
N LEU A 218 2.42 25.85 4.86
CA LEU A 218 3.54 25.40 5.71
C LEU A 218 4.91 25.12 5.05
N ARG A 219 5.59 26.21 4.68
CA ARG A 219 7.05 26.24 4.58
C ARG A 219 7.67 26.09 5.97
N SER A 220 8.24 24.94 6.28
CA SER A 220 9.49 24.96 7.04
C SER A 220 10.49 25.69 6.14
N ASN A 221 11.05 26.82 6.58
CA ASN A 221 12.08 27.55 5.84
C ASN A 221 13.38 26.73 5.85
N ILE A 222 13.40 25.59 5.17
CA ILE A 222 14.63 24.88 4.85
C ILE A 222 15.23 25.61 3.66
N ASP A 223 16.36 26.26 3.89
CA ASP A 223 17.13 26.86 2.82
C ASP A 223 17.78 25.74 1.98
N TYR A 224 17.22 25.50 0.79
CA TYR A 224 17.75 24.55 -0.18
C TYR A 224 18.88 25.14 -1.04
N SER A 225 19.25 26.41 -0.88
CA SER A 225 20.28 27.07 -1.70
C SER A 225 21.59 26.26 -1.72
N GLN A 226 22.05 25.84 -0.53
CA GLN A 226 23.25 25.02 -0.41
C GLN A 226 23.09 23.63 -1.02
N LEU A 227 21.95 22.97 -0.81
CA LEU A 227 21.67 21.63 -1.31
C LEU A 227 21.58 21.61 -2.84
N ASN A 228 20.94 22.63 -3.42
CA ASN A 228 20.82 22.82 -4.87
C ASN A 228 22.20 23.04 -5.50
N ALA A 229 23.06 23.86 -4.86
CA ALA A 229 24.42 24.10 -5.34
C ALA A 229 25.27 22.82 -5.33
N ILE A 230 25.24 22.08 -4.22
CA ILE A 230 25.95 20.78 -4.09
C ILE A 230 25.43 19.80 -5.16
N SER A 231 24.12 19.73 -5.33
CA SER A 231 23.50 18.81 -6.28
C SER A 231 23.88 19.13 -7.72
N LEU A 232 23.89 20.41 -8.10
CA LEU A 232 24.30 20.85 -9.44
C LEU A 232 25.76 20.51 -9.72
N GLU A 233 26.64 20.80 -8.76
CA GLU A 233 28.06 20.48 -8.89
C GLU A 233 28.28 18.97 -8.98
N ALA A 234 27.59 18.19 -8.15
CA ALA A 234 27.63 16.74 -8.18
C ALA A 234 27.10 16.16 -9.50
N ALA A 235 25.99 16.67 -10.04
CA ALA A 235 25.44 16.25 -11.32
C ALA A 235 26.40 16.60 -12.47
N GLN A 236 26.96 17.81 -12.46
CA GLN A 236 27.91 18.25 -13.48
C GLN A 236 29.19 17.40 -13.45
N ALA A 237 29.67 17.08 -12.25
CA ALA A 237 30.80 16.18 -12.06
C ALA A 237 30.53 14.77 -12.61
N LEU A 238 29.33 14.22 -12.38
CA LEU A 238 28.93 12.91 -12.96
C LEU A 238 28.95 12.95 -14.49
N LYS A 239 28.41 14.02 -15.09
CA LYS A 239 28.43 14.21 -16.56
C LYS A 239 29.85 14.32 -17.11
N GLU A 240 30.75 14.98 -16.38
CA GLU A 240 32.14 15.20 -16.80
C GLU A 240 33.07 14.02 -16.46
N GLY A 241 32.57 12.95 -15.83
CA GLY A 241 33.38 11.82 -15.38
C GLY A 241 34.30 12.13 -14.18
N LYS A 242 34.03 13.22 -13.45
CA LYS A 242 34.83 13.68 -12.29
C LYS A 242 34.25 13.12 -10.98
N TYR A 243 34.21 11.80 -10.84
CA TYR A 243 33.47 11.11 -9.78
C TYR A 243 33.96 11.44 -8.35
N GLU A 244 35.22 11.84 -8.20
CA GLU A 244 35.81 12.28 -6.93
C GLU A 244 35.06 13.50 -6.36
N MET A 245 34.58 14.39 -7.22
CA MET A 245 33.86 15.61 -6.82
C MET A 245 32.48 15.27 -6.27
N THR A 246 31.77 14.31 -6.90
CA THR A 246 30.50 13.80 -6.36
C THR A 246 30.72 13.03 -5.06
N TYR A 247 31.75 12.18 -5.01
CA TYR A 247 32.10 11.38 -3.84
C TYR A 247 32.44 12.23 -2.60
N LYS A 248 33.00 13.43 -2.79
CA LYS A 248 33.30 14.37 -1.70
C LYS A 248 32.07 14.67 -0.84
N TYR A 249 30.91 14.79 -1.47
CA TYR A 249 29.65 15.15 -0.83
C TYR A 249 28.93 13.98 -0.14
N PHE A 250 29.41 12.75 -0.33
CA PHE A 250 28.80 11.57 0.27
C PHE A 250 29.03 11.50 1.78
N ASP A 251 28.01 11.02 2.48
CA ASP A 251 28.15 10.66 3.89
C ASP A 251 29.00 9.39 4.08
N SER A 252 29.32 9.07 5.33
CA SER A 252 30.19 7.93 5.63
C SER A 252 29.61 6.56 5.23
N ALA A 253 28.29 6.42 5.19
CA ALA A 253 27.63 5.19 4.79
C ALA A 253 27.64 5.05 3.26
N MET A 254 27.29 6.13 2.55
CA MET A 254 27.28 6.20 1.09
C MET A 254 28.68 6.03 0.51
N LYS A 255 29.72 6.57 1.16
CA LYS A 255 31.12 6.33 0.76
C LYS A 255 31.54 4.86 0.82
N LYS A 256 31.02 4.12 1.81
CA LYS A 256 31.27 2.67 1.94
C LYS A 256 30.45 1.86 0.93
N ALA A 257 29.21 2.28 0.68
CA ALA A 257 28.30 1.59 -0.23
C ALA A 257 28.64 1.83 -1.70
N LEU A 258 29.13 3.02 -2.03
CA LEU A 258 29.43 3.45 -3.40
C LEU A 258 30.81 4.16 -3.45
N PRO A 259 31.91 3.40 -3.37
CA PRO A 259 33.26 3.94 -3.58
C PRO A 259 33.44 4.43 -5.03
N ILE A 260 34.46 5.26 -5.28
CA ILE A 260 34.67 5.94 -6.57
C ILE A 260 34.61 4.99 -7.78
N SER A 261 35.22 3.80 -7.67
CA SER A 261 35.21 2.79 -8.72
C SER A 261 33.81 2.24 -9.04
N GLU A 262 32.91 2.21 -8.06
CA GLU A 262 31.53 1.77 -8.23
C GLU A 262 30.63 2.89 -8.76
N ILE A 263 30.99 4.17 -8.56
CA ILE A 263 30.29 5.31 -9.18
C ILE A 263 30.41 5.22 -10.71
N GLU A 264 31.61 4.94 -11.21
CA GLU A 264 31.86 4.79 -12.66
C GLU A 264 31.05 3.62 -13.24
N GLN A 265 31.04 2.47 -12.56
CA GLN A 265 30.23 1.32 -12.98
C GLN A 265 28.74 1.65 -12.97
N THR A 266 28.26 2.35 -11.94
CA THR A 266 26.86 2.78 -11.81
C THR A 266 26.49 3.73 -12.95
N MET A 267 27.34 4.70 -13.28
CA MET A 267 27.12 5.60 -14.41
C MET A 267 27.09 4.86 -15.74
N THR A 268 28.00 3.89 -15.93
CA THR A 268 28.00 3.03 -17.14
C THR A 268 26.69 2.24 -17.27
N GLN A 269 26.18 1.70 -16.16
CA GLN A 269 24.90 0.99 -16.13
C GLN A 269 23.72 1.92 -16.44
N ILE A 270 23.72 3.14 -15.87
CA ILE A 270 22.72 4.17 -16.18
C ILE A 270 22.76 4.51 -17.67
N GLU A 271 23.93 4.75 -18.24
CA GLU A 271 24.05 5.10 -19.66
C GLU A 271 23.64 3.95 -20.58
N SER A 272 23.82 2.69 -20.18
CA SER A 272 23.31 1.55 -20.95
C SER A 272 21.77 1.58 -21.08
N GLN A 273 21.08 2.00 -20.02
CA GLN A 273 19.61 2.04 -19.95
C GLN A 273 19.04 3.32 -20.55
N PHE A 274 19.56 4.48 -20.14
CA PHE A 274 19.03 5.81 -20.47
C PHE A 274 19.73 6.45 -21.68
N GLY A 275 20.86 5.88 -22.14
CA GLY A 275 21.77 6.53 -23.10
C GLY A 275 22.71 7.51 -22.41
N LYS A 276 23.66 8.13 -23.12
CA LYS A 276 24.61 9.07 -22.50
C LYS A 276 23.93 10.31 -21.94
N LEU A 277 24.46 10.84 -20.84
CA LEU A 277 23.97 12.08 -20.24
C LEU A 277 24.40 13.29 -21.09
N GLN A 278 23.44 13.96 -21.74
CA GLN A 278 23.69 15.07 -22.65
C GLN A 278 23.71 16.42 -21.94
N SER A 279 22.71 16.70 -21.09
CA SER A 279 22.59 17.99 -20.43
C SER A 279 21.92 17.91 -19.06
N ILE A 280 22.20 18.92 -18.25
CA ILE A 280 21.63 19.15 -16.93
C ILE A 280 20.83 20.45 -17.00
N GLY A 281 19.57 20.39 -16.60
CA GLY A 281 18.67 21.53 -16.55
C GLY A 281 18.73 22.26 -15.20
N THR A 282 18.18 23.46 -15.18
CA THR A 282 18.22 24.37 -14.02
C THR A 282 16.92 24.44 -13.24
N ASP A 283 15.85 23.79 -13.72
CA ASP A 283 14.54 23.74 -13.07
C ASP A 283 14.52 22.67 -11.96
N ILE A 284 15.28 22.95 -10.89
CA ILE A 284 15.48 22.04 -9.76
C ILE A 284 14.22 21.98 -8.91
N LYS A 285 13.80 20.76 -8.56
CA LYS A 285 12.69 20.52 -7.64
C LYS A 285 13.22 20.01 -6.31
N ASN A 286 12.56 20.38 -5.24
CA ASN A 286 12.94 20.01 -3.87
C ASN A 286 11.75 19.40 -3.14
N SER A 287 12.01 18.38 -2.33
CA SER A 287 11.02 17.83 -1.39
C SER A 287 11.68 17.38 -0.10
N GLN A 288 10.88 17.13 0.94
CA GLN A 288 11.33 16.59 2.21
C GLN A 288 10.39 15.46 2.62
N SER A 289 10.95 14.35 3.09
CA SER A 289 10.17 13.28 3.70
C SER A 289 10.89 12.81 4.96
N GLY A 290 10.23 12.98 6.11
CA GLY A 290 10.84 12.76 7.42
C GLY A 290 12.12 13.59 7.61
N ASN A 291 13.22 12.91 7.93
CA ASN A 291 14.54 13.52 8.16
C ASN A 291 15.40 13.64 6.88
N TYR A 292 14.85 13.29 5.71
CA TYR A 292 15.59 13.34 4.45
C TYR A 292 15.10 14.47 3.57
N ARG A 293 16.05 15.14 2.93
CA ARG A 293 15.80 16.22 1.95
C ARG A 293 16.19 15.72 0.58
N PHE A 294 15.37 15.99 -0.42
CA PHE A 294 15.52 15.49 -1.77
C PHE A 294 15.67 16.65 -2.74
N VAL A 295 16.66 16.55 -3.63
CA VAL A 295 16.90 17.49 -4.72
C VAL A 295 16.83 16.73 -6.03
N TYR A 296 15.96 17.18 -6.94
CA TYR A 296 15.73 16.58 -8.24
C TYR A 296 16.24 17.52 -9.33
N ILE A 297 17.25 17.06 -10.05
CA ILE A 297 17.88 17.81 -11.13
C ILE A 297 17.39 17.25 -12.46
N PRO A 298 16.64 18.03 -13.27
CA PRO A 298 16.21 17.58 -14.58
C PRO A 298 17.44 17.35 -15.47
N CYS A 299 17.43 16.26 -16.22
CA CYS A 299 18.51 15.89 -17.12
C CYS A 299 17.97 15.31 -18.43
N LEU A 300 18.75 15.47 -19.49
CA LEU A 300 18.48 14.88 -20.79
C LEU A 300 19.51 13.80 -21.05
N PHE A 301 19.05 12.56 -21.15
CA PHE A 301 19.84 11.46 -21.69
C PHE A 301 19.48 11.23 -23.17
N GLU A 302 20.33 10.53 -23.91
CA GLU A 302 20.11 10.27 -25.35
C GLU A 302 18.76 9.60 -25.65
N LYS A 303 18.28 8.70 -24.77
CA LYS A 303 17.03 7.94 -25.02
C LYS A 303 15.81 8.57 -24.36
N GLN A 304 15.97 9.37 -23.31
CA GLN A 304 14.86 9.95 -22.56
C GLN A 304 15.25 11.13 -21.65
N LYS A 305 14.24 11.88 -21.22
CA LYS A 305 14.36 12.83 -20.10
C LYS A 305 14.27 12.07 -18.79
N ALA A 306 14.93 12.59 -17.76
CA ALA A 306 14.93 12.02 -16.42
C ALA A 306 15.28 13.09 -15.38
N TYR A 307 15.33 12.71 -14.11
CA TYR A 307 15.85 13.46 -13.00
C TYR A 307 16.98 12.70 -12.31
N ILE A 308 18.08 13.39 -12.03
CA ILE A 308 19.03 12.92 -11.03
C ILE A 308 18.51 13.34 -9.67
N GLN A 309 18.26 12.38 -8.79
CA GLN A 309 17.82 12.61 -7.42
C GLN A 309 19.00 12.44 -6.47
N PHE A 310 19.29 13.49 -5.69
CA PHE A 310 20.18 13.42 -4.54
C PHE A 310 19.36 13.47 -3.24
N THR A 311 19.64 12.53 -2.35
CA THR A 311 19.05 12.49 -1.01
C THR A 311 20.08 12.98 -0.01
N PHE A 312 19.67 13.90 0.86
CA PHE A 312 20.50 14.51 1.87
C PHE A 312 20.03 14.15 3.28
N ASN A 313 21.01 13.83 4.14
CA ASN A 313 20.80 13.67 5.56
C ASN A 313 20.74 15.05 6.27
N ASN A 314 20.62 15.07 7.60
CA ASN A 314 20.54 16.31 8.39
C ASN A 314 21.84 17.15 8.37
N GLU A 315 22.97 16.56 7.98
CA GLU A 315 24.29 17.21 7.92
C GLU A 315 24.60 17.80 6.53
N ASN A 316 23.60 17.86 5.64
CA ASN A 316 23.74 18.30 4.24
C ASN A 316 24.72 17.44 3.42
N GLN A 317 24.90 16.17 3.81
CA GLN A 317 25.68 15.19 3.03
C GLN A 317 24.75 14.31 2.22
N ILE A 318 25.22 13.90 1.03
CA ILE A 318 24.49 12.99 0.15
C ILE A 318 24.50 11.59 0.75
N SER A 319 23.32 11.10 1.11
CA SER A 319 23.09 9.76 1.64
C SER A 319 22.43 8.82 0.60
N GLY A 320 22.12 9.32 -0.59
CA GLY A 320 21.53 8.54 -1.69
C GLY A 320 21.61 9.23 -3.05
N PHE A 321 21.66 8.43 -4.10
CA PHE A 321 21.79 8.85 -5.51
C PHE A 321 20.95 7.94 -6.41
N PHE A 322 20.06 8.51 -7.23
CA PHE A 322 19.14 7.76 -8.10
C PHE A 322 18.84 8.49 -9.42
N ILE A 323 18.45 7.75 -10.46
CA ILE A 323 17.88 8.28 -11.70
C ILE A 323 16.38 7.97 -11.72
N LYS A 324 15.55 8.97 -11.99
CA LYS A 324 14.10 8.86 -12.11
C LYS A 324 13.64 9.27 -13.50
N PRO A 325 12.80 8.50 -14.22
CA PRO A 325 12.26 8.92 -15.51
C PRO A 325 11.34 10.14 -15.39
#